data_AF-A0A922TA52-F1
#
_entry.id   AF-A0A922TA52-F1
#
_cell.length_a   1.000
_cell.length_b   1.000
_cell.length_c   1.000
_cell.angle_alpha   90.00
_cell.angle_beta   90.00
_cell.angle_gamma   90.00
#
_symmetry.space_group_name_H-M   'P 1'
#
loop_
_entity.id
_entity.type
_entity.pdbx_description
1 polymer ?
#
loop_
_entity_poly.entity_id
_entity_poly.type
_entity_poly.pdbx_seq_one_letter_code
_entity_poly.pdbx_strand_id
1 'polypeptide(L)'
;MAKFTPPPLDGLKRRIDRHRQEKSGRTSGMFVRETFRMSREEARHKAREWFDAFPKAAYWTEVESWRQLEGGQIEFTMRRLPTAD
;
A
#
# COMPACT_ATOMS: atom_id res chain seq x y z
N MET A 1 22.79 -44.10 -23.14
CA MET A 1 23.03 -42.94 -22.24
C MET A 1 22.09 -41.82 -22.69
N ALA A 2 20.89 -41.70 -22.09
CA ALA A 2 19.91 -40.70 -22.50
C ALA A 2 20.23 -39.36 -21.84
N LYS A 3 20.51 -38.35 -22.66
CA LYS A 3 20.77 -36.97 -22.23
C LYS A 3 19.45 -36.36 -21.76
N PHE A 4 19.33 -36.10 -20.45
CA PHE A 4 18.22 -35.32 -19.90
C PHE A 4 18.42 -33.85 -20.27
N THR A 5 17.76 -33.38 -21.33
CA THR A 5 17.61 -31.95 -21.57
C THR A 5 16.53 -31.44 -20.60
N PRO A 6 16.82 -30.46 -19.72
CA PRO A 6 15.79 -29.92 -18.84
C PRO A 6 14.64 -29.33 -19.69
N PRO A 7 13.38 -29.57 -19.31
CA PRO A 7 12.23 -29.05 -20.05
C PRO A 7 12.29 -27.51 -20.13
N PRO A 8 11.79 -26.89 -21.21
CA PRO A 8 11.91 -25.47 -21.41
C PRO A 8 11.23 -24.70 -20.26
N LEU A 9 12.06 -24.00 -19.47
CA LEU A 9 11.65 -23.26 -18.28
C LEU A 9 10.83 -22.00 -18.62
N ASP A 10 10.67 -21.65 -19.90
CA ASP A 10 9.90 -20.51 -20.37
C ASP A 10 8.43 -20.53 -19.93
N GLY A 11 7.78 -21.69 -19.96
CA GLY A 11 6.39 -21.83 -19.51
C GLY A 11 6.25 -21.58 -18.01
N LEU A 12 7.23 -22.04 -17.22
CA LEU A 12 7.27 -21.83 -15.78
C LEU A 12 7.61 -20.38 -15.43
N LYS A 13 8.55 -19.75 -16.15
CA LYS A 13 8.88 -18.32 -16.02
C LYS A 13 7.67 -17.43 -16.30
N ARG A 14 6.94 -17.67 -17.40
CA ARG A 14 5.71 -16.92 -17.71
C ARG A 14 4.62 -17.10 -16.66
N ARG A 15 4.52 -18.30 -16.08
CA ARG A 15 3.53 -18.59 -15.03
C ARG A 15 3.90 -17.93 -13.70
N ILE A 16 5.18 -17.91 -13.33
CA ILE A 16 5.70 -17.20 -12.15
C ILE A 16 5.57 -15.69 -12.34
N ASP A 17 5.87 -15.16 -13.53
CA ASP A 17 5.75 -13.74 -13.84
C ASP A 17 4.29 -13.27 -13.82
N ARG A 18 3.38 -14.03 -14.44
CA ARG A 18 1.94 -13.79 -14.35
C ARG A 18 1.43 -13.85 -12.92
N HIS A 19 1.84 -14.86 -12.15
CA HIS A 19 1.47 -14.98 -10.74
C HIS A 19 2.09 -13.87 -9.88
N ARG A 20 3.28 -13.36 -10.22
CA ARG A 20 3.89 -12.19 -9.58
C ARG A 20 3.16 -10.91 -9.96
N GLN A 21 2.70 -10.73 -11.20
CA GLN A 21 1.86 -9.59 -11.62
C GLN A 21 0.46 -9.65 -10.96
N GLU A 22 -0.14 -10.83 -10.86
CA GLU A 22 -1.42 -11.04 -10.17
C GLU A 22 -1.31 -10.86 -8.64
N LYS A 23 -0.18 -11.23 -8.01
CA LYS A 23 0.07 -10.95 -6.58
C LYS A 23 0.55 -9.53 -6.29
N SER A 24 1.36 -8.92 -7.15
CA SER A 24 1.80 -7.53 -6.97
C SER A 24 0.66 -6.54 -7.20
N GLY A 25 -0.30 -6.86 -8.09
CA GLY A 25 -1.56 -6.13 -8.22
C GLY A 25 -2.54 -6.31 -7.04
N ARG A 26 -2.41 -7.40 -6.26
CA ARG A 26 -3.32 -7.73 -5.13
C ARG A 26 -2.76 -7.44 -3.74
N THR A 27 -1.58 -6.86 -3.60
CA THR A 27 -1.05 -6.50 -2.27
C THR A 27 -0.29 -5.17 -2.27
N SER A 28 0.33 -4.79 -3.39
CA SER A 28 0.91 -3.45 -3.54
C SER A 28 -0.13 -2.42 -4.03
N GLY A 29 -1.13 -2.86 -4.80
CA GLY A 29 -2.21 -2.01 -5.36
C GLY A 29 -3.52 -1.97 -4.56
N MET A 30 -3.59 -2.64 -3.40
CA MET A 30 -4.82 -2.74 -2.58
C MET A 30 -4.91 -1.70 -1.46
N PHE A 31 -4.03 -0.70 -1.40
CA PHE A 31 -4.12 0.34 -0.40
C PHE A 31 -4.29 1.71 -1.07
N VAL A 32 -5.36 2.41 -0.70
CA VAL A 32 -5.53 3.83 -0.99
C VAL A 32 -4.54 4.57 -0.12
N ARG A 33 -3.67 5.37 -0.74
CA ARG A 33 -2.69 6.22 -0.06
C ARG A 33 -2.96 7.68 -0.39
N GLU A 34 -2.95 8.52 0.63
CA GLU A 34 -3.13 9.96 0.46
C GLU A 34 -2.13 10.71 1.34
N THR A 35 -1.36 11.61 0.72
CA THR A 35 -0.36 12.42 1.41
C THR A 35 -0.89 13.83 1.58
N PHE A 36 -0.79 14.31 2.82
CA PHE A 36 -1.24 15.63 3.23
C PHE A 36 -0.06 16.44 3.72
N ARG A 37 -0.12 17.76 3.47
CA ARG A 37 0.82 18.74 4.02
C ARG A 37 0.03 19.90 4.62
N MET A 38 0.08 20.02 5.94
CA MET A 38 -0.71 21.01 6.69
C MET A 38 -0.07 21.29 8.06
N SER A 39 -0.58 22.27 8.80
CA SER A 39 -0.10 22.58 10.16
C SER A 39 -0.29 21.37 11.09
N ARG A 40 0.52 21.27 12.15
CA ARG A 40 0.45 20.13 13.10
C ARG A 40 -0.95 19.87 13.65
N GLU A 41 -1.69 20.93 14.00
CA GLU A 41 -3.05 20.80 14.54
C GLU A 41 -4.03 20.28 13.50
N GLU A 42 -3.95 20.82 12.28
CA GLU A 42 -4.76 20.35 11.15
C GLU A 42 -4.43 18.92 10.76
N ALA A 43 -3.15 18.53 10.77
CA ALA A 43 -2.73 17.16 10.48
C ALA A 43 -3.37 16.16 11.45
N ARG A 44 -3.43 16.52 12.73
CA ARG A 44 -4.12 15.71 13.75
C ARG A 44 -5.62 15.63 13.50
N HIS A 45 -6.25 16.75 13.18
CA HIS A 45 -7.68 16.79 12.86
C HIS A 45 -7.98 15.93 11.62
N LYS A 46 -7.21 16.09 10.55
CA LYS A 46 -7.36 15.34 9.30
C LYS A 46 -7.15 13.84 9.50
N ALA A 47 -6.13 13.44 10.26
CA ALA A 47 -5.94 12.04 10.61
C ALA A 47 -7.14 11.49 11.39
N ARG A 48 -7.70 12.26 12.33
CA ARG A 48 -8.89 11.87 13.09
C ARG A 48 -10.12 11.69 12.19
N GLU A 49 -10.37 12.63 11.28
CA GLU A 49 -11.44 12.54 10.28
C GLU A 49 -11.30 11.27 9.42
N TRP A 50 -10.07 10.94 9.01
CA TRP A 50 -9.78 9.73 8.26
C TRP A 50 -10.10 8.45 9.05
N PHE A 51 -9.74 8.40 10.33
CA PHE A 51 -10.07 7.25 11.20
C PHE A 51 -11.55 7.14 11.52
N ASP A 52 -12.29 8.25 11.53
CA ASP A 52 -13.73 8.28 11.75
C ASP A 52 -14.49 7.76 10.51
N ALA A 53 -14.11 8.25 9.32
CA ALA A 53 -14.70 7.82 8.05
C ALA A 53 -14.27 6.40 7.64
N PHE A 54 -13.03 6.03 7.93
CA PHE A 54 -12.47 4.71 7.60
C PHE A 54 -11.85 4.09 8.86
N PRO A 55 -12.65 3.44 9.72
CA PRO A 55 -12.15 2.81 10.93
C PRO A 55 -11.06 1.78 10.65
N LYS A 56 -10.00 1.78 11.46
CA LYS A 56 -8.87 0.86 11.32
C LYS A 56 -9.28 -0.61 11.28
N ALA A 57 -10.29 -1.00 12.05
CA ALA A 57 -10.74 -2.39 12.12
C ALA A 57 -11.32 -2.88 10.78
N ALA A 58 -12.11 -2.04 10.10
CA ALA A 58 -12.76 -2.40 8.84
C ALA A 58 -11.85 -2.17 7.63
N TYR A 59 -11.05 -1.09 7.64
CA TYR A 59 -10.30 -0.63 6.47
C TYR A 59 -8.79 -0.73 6.62
N TRP A 60 -8.27 -1.26 7.74
CA TRP A 60 -6.82 -1.24 8.04
C TRP A 60 -6.19 0.15 7.85
N THR A 61 -6.96 1.18 8.18
CA THR A 61 -6.51 2.56 8.10
C THR A 61 -5.35 2.80 9.07
N GLU A 62 -4.29 3.45 8.60
CA GLU A 62 -3.15 3.84 9.42
C GLU A 62 -2.39 5.03 8.82
N VAL A 63 -1.56 5.67 9.66
CA VAL A 63 -0.55 6.63 9.19
C VAL A 63 0.68 5.82 8.78
N GLU A 64 1.00 5.84 7.49
CA GLU A 64 2.14 5.11 6.95
C GLU A 64 3.47 5.80 7.27
N SER A 65 3.52 7.11 7.10
CA SER A 65 4.72 7.91 7.34
C SER A 65 4.33 9.33 7.72
N TRP A 66 5.13 9.97 8.55
CA TRP A 66 5.00 11.39 8.82
C TRP A 66 6.37 12.03 9.07
N ARG A 67 6.50 13.29 8.71
CA ARG A 67 7.66 14.13 9.01
C ARG A 67 7.23 15.55 9.31
N GLN A 68 8.00 16.22 10.18
CA GLN A 68 7.87 17.65 10.37
C GLN A 68 8.64 18.40 9.29
N LEU A 69 8.04 19.46 8.79
CA LEU A 69 8.65 20.39 7.84
C LEU A 69 8.97 21.72 8.54
N GLU A 70 9.80 22.52 7.88
CA GLU A 70 10.06 23.89 8.32
C GLU A 70 8.77 24.73 8.37
N GLY A 71 8.69 25.64 9.34
CA GLY A 71 7.49 26.45 9.56
C GLY A 71 6.38 25.73 10.34
N GLY A 72 6.66 24.60 10.99
CA GLY A 72 5.70 23.93 11.88
C GLY A 72 4.63 23.10 11.16
N GLN A 73 4.79 22.88 9.87
CA GLN A 73 3.95 21.98 9.08
C GLN A 73 4.34 20.51 9.31
N ILE A 74 3.38 19.62 9.09
CA ILE A 74 3.55 18.18 9.06
C ILE A 74 3.17 17.70 7.66
N GLU A 75 4.03 16.87 7.08
CA GLU A 75 3.68 16.04 5.94
C GLU A 75 3.45 14.63 6.43
N PHE A 76 2.30 14.05 6.12
CA PHE A 76 1.99 12.68 6.51
C PHE A 76 1.20 11.96 5.41
N THR A 77 1.39 10.66 5.34
CA THR A 77 0.71 9.78 4.40
C THR A 77 -0.22 8.87 5.18
N MET A 78 -1.50 8.94 4.87
CA MET A 78 -2.50 7.97 5.32
C MET A 78 -2.57 6.81 4.33
N ARG A 79 -2.82 5.60 4.83
CA ARG A 79 -3.14 4.44 4.01
C ARG A 79 -4.36 3.71 4.56
N ARG A 80 -5.15 3.09 3.68
CA ARG A 80 -6.27 2.19 4.02
C ARG A 80 -6.54 1.21 2.89
N LEU A 81 -7.30 0.16 3.16
CA LEU A 81 -7.91 -0.68 2.13
C LEU A 81 -9.02 0.09 1.38
N PRO A 82 -9.23 -0.15 0.08
CA PRO A 82 -10.31 0.47 -0.70
C PRO A 82 -11.69 0.00 -0.23
N THR A 83 -11.77 -1.25 0.22
CA THR A 83 -12.99 -1.94 0.65
C THR A 83 -12.78 -2.47 2.08
N ALA A 84 -13.86 -2.56 2.85
CA ALA A 84 -13.81 -3.23 4.15
C ALA A 84 -13.69 -4.75 3.96
N ASP A 85 -12.94 -5.41 4.85
CA ASP A 85 -12.89 -6.88 4.94
C ASP A 85 -14.19 -7.46 5.53
#